data_AF-A0A972PVR7-F1
#
_entry.id   AF-A0A972PVR7-F1
#
_cell.length_a   1.000
_cell.length_b   1.000
_cell.length_c   1.000
_cell.angle_alpha   90.00
_cell.angle_beta   90.00
_cell.angle_gamma   90.00
#
_symmetry.space_group_name_H-M   'P 1'
#
loop_
_entity.id
_entity.type
_entity.pdbx_description
1 polymer ?
#
loop_
_entity_poly.entity_id
_entity_poly.type
_entity_poly.pdbx_seq_one_letter_code
_entity_poly.pdbx_strand_id
1 'polypeptide(L)'
;MRDLTTLDPAKFDPREHAALCWVKEMLTRREGASEGTARRFEETFDERERRHVIAAVKSMYFFNLAGNTLDRWLRLLTGRPPEPPASCAL
;
A
#
# COMPACT_ATOMS: atom_id res chain seq x y z
N MET A 1 -6.98 -12.23 -0.91
CA MET A 1 -6.04 -11.38 -1.68
C MET A 1 -6.64 -10.82 -2.97
N ARG A 2 -7.43 -11.59 -3.75
CA ARG A 2 -8.09 -11.09 -4.99
C ARG A 2 -8.97 -9.84 -4.80
N ASP A 3 -9.64 -9.72 -3.65
CA ASP A 3 -10.53 -8.58 -3.37
C ASP A 3 -9.77 -7.26 -3.13
N LEU A 4 -8.54 -7.31 -2.62
CA LEU A 4 -7.68 -6.13 -2.42
C LEU A 4 -7.07 -5.63 -3.74
N THR A 5 -7.01 -6.47 -4.76
CA THR A 5 -6.48 -6.11 -6.08
C THR A 5 -7.56 -5.46 -6.94
N THR A 6 -8.80 -5.95 -6.84
CA THR A 6 -9.95 -5.42 -7.60
C THR A 6 -10.66 -4.27 -6.91
N LEU A 7 -10.60 -4.18 -5.56
CA LEU A 7 -11.29 -3.16 -4.76
C LEU A 7 -12.76 -3.01 -5.18
N ASP A 8 -13.50 -4.12 -5.13
CA ASP A 8 -14.92 -4.15 -5.47
C ASP A 8 -15.75 -3.31 -4.48
N PRO A 9 -16.40 -2.21 -4.90
CA PRO A 9 -17.15 -1.35 -3.99
C PRO A 9 -18.32 -2.04 -3.28
N ALA A 10 -18.80 -3.19 -3.77
CA ALA A 10 -19.87 -3.95 -3.10
C ALA A 10 -19.36 -4.73 -1.87
N LYS A 11 -18.04 -4.89 -1.72
CA LYS A 11 -17.41 -5.70 -0.66
C LYS A 11 -16.79 -4.89 0.46
N PHE A 12 -16.71 -3.57 0.30
CA PHE A 12 -16.07 -2.66 1.24
C PHE A 12 -17.04 -1.57 1.68
N ASP A 13 -16.89 -1.12 2.93
CA ASP A 13 -17.54 0.11 3.36
C ASP A 13 -17.08 1.28 2.47
N PRO A 14 -17.96 2.26 2.14
CA PRO A 14 -17.58 3.38 1.28
C PRO A 14 -16.35 4.16 1.76
N ARG A 15 -16.14 4.30 3.07
CA ARG A 15 -14.95 4.98 3.62
C ARG A 15 -13.70 4.14 3.39
N GLU A 16 -13.79 2.85 3.69
CA GLU A 16 -12.69 1.90 3.48
C GLU A 16 -12.31 1.81 1.99
N HIS A 17 -13.30 1.71 1.10
CA HIS A 17 -13.10 1.68 -0.34
C HIS A 17 -12.38 2.92 -0.86
N ALA A 18 -12.82 4.11 -0.43
CA ALA A 18 -12.19 5.37 -0.82
C ALA A 18 -10.72 5.44 -0.37
N ALA A 19 -10.43 5.03 0.88
CA ALA A 19 -9.07 4.97 1.38
C ALA A 19 -8.22 3.97 0.58
N LEU A 20 -8.69 2.75 0.38
CA LEU A 20 -7.93 1.70 -0.32
C LEU A 20 -7.67 2.05 -1.78
N CYS A 21 -8.62 2.65 -2.49
CA CYS A 21 -8.41 3.13 -3.86
C CYS A 21 -7.33 4.23 -3.91
N TRP A 22 -7.39 5.19 -2.98
CA TRP A 22 -6.38 6.24 -2.88
C TRP A 22 -5.00 5.67 -2.60
N VAL A 23 -4.88 4.77 -1.61
CA VAL A 23 -3.61 4.12 -1.26
C VAL A 23 -3.05 3.33 -2.43
N LYS A 24 -3.88 2.54 -3.11
CA LYS A 24 -3.47 1.75 -4.28
C LYS A 24 -2.86 2.65 -5.35
N GLU A 25 -3.56 3.71 -5.73
CA GLU A 25 -3.06 4.61 -6.77
C GLU A 25 -1.78 5.35 -6.35
N MET A 26 -1.70 5.80 -5.10
CA MET A 26 -0.49 6.44 -4.56
C MET A 26 0.74 5.52 -4.57
N LEU A 27 0.55 4.21 -4.47
CA LEU A 27 1.64 3.24 -4.46
C LEU A 27 1.99 2.71 -5.86
N THR A 28 1.01 2.65 -6.79
CA THR A 28 1.21 2.05 -8.11
C THR A 28 1.43 3.05 -9.24
N ARG A 29 1.04 4.31 -9.06
CA ARG A 29 1.17 5.36 -10.09
C ARG A 29 2.28 6.32 -9.73
N ARG A 30 3.05 6.74 -10.73
CA ARG A 30 4.14 7.70 -10.55
C ARG A 30 3.62 9.09 -10.19
N GLU A 31 2.47 9.46 -10.75
CA GLU A 31 1.83 10.77 -10.58
C GLU A 31 0.96 10.85 -9.30
N GLY A 32 0.75 9.71 -8.62
CA GLY A 32 -0.16 9.59 -7.48
C GLY A 32 -1.61 9.30 -7.88
N ALA A 33 -2.53 9.57 -6.95
CA ALA A 33 -3.95 9.34 -7.15
C ALA A 33 -4.55 10.25 -8.23
N SER A 34 -5.48 9.72 -9.02
CA SER A 34 -6.29 10.50 -9.96
C SER A 34 -7.07 11.58 -9.23
N GLU A 35 -7.45 12.64 -9.95
CA GLU A 35 -8.27 13.73 -9.41
C GLU A 35 -9.59 13.21 -8.79
N GLY A 36 -10.25 12.26 -9.46
CA GLY A 36 -11.49 11.66 -8.94
C GLY A 36 -11.28 10.86 -7.65
N THR A 37 -10.20 10.08 -7.58
CA THR A 37 -9.86 9.29 -6.37
C THR A 37 -9.41 10.19 -5.23
N ALA A 38 -8.60 11.22 -5.52
CA ALA A 38 -8.18 12.22 -4.55
C ALA A 38 -9.38 12.99 -3.98
N ARG A 39 -10.26 13.51 -4.84
CA ARG A 39 -11.46 14.23 -4.40
C ARG A 39 -12.36 13.37 -3.53
N ARG A 40 -12.60 12.11 -3.94
CA ARG A 40 -13.42 11.19 -3.15
C ARG A 40 -12.80 10.89 -1.79
N PHE A 41 -11.48 10.73 -1.71
CA PHE A 41 -10.77 10.56 -0.44
C PHE A 41 -10.89 11.81 0.45
N GLU A 42 -10.78 13.01 -0.11
CA GLU A 42 -10.90 14.28 0.62
C GLU A 42 -12.32 14.58 1.09
N GLU A 43 -13.33 14.24 0.30
CA GLU A 43 -14.75 14.35 0.69
C GLU A 43 -15.14 13.34 1.78
N THR A 44 -14.45 12.19 1.82
CA THR A 44 -14.77 11.08 2.73
C THR A 44 -14.14 11.26 4.12
N PHE A 45 -12.99 11.93 4.20
CA PHE A 45 -12.17 12.00 5.41
C PHE A 45 -11.80 13.44 5.77
N ASP A 46 -11.93 13.74 7.05
CA ASP A 46 -11.51 15.02 7.59
C ASP A 46 -9.98 15.16 7.50
N GLU A 47 -9.47 16.39 7.53
CA GLU A 47 -8.02 16.67 7.44
C GLU A 47 -7.17 15.85 8.42
N ARG A 48 -7.64 15.67 9.65
CA ARG A 48 -6.93 14.87 10.66
C ARG A 48 -6.91 13.38 10.28
N GLU A 49 -8.03 12.85 9.83
CA GLU A 49 -8.16 11.45 9.43
C GLU A 49 -7.31 11.15 8.20
N ARG A 50 -7.29 12.05 7.22
CA ARG A 50 -6.41 11.96 6.04
C ARG A 50 -4.95 11.85 6.44
N ARG A 51 -4.49 12.67 7.40
CA ARG A 51 -3.11 12.59 7.91
C ARG A 51 -2.81 11.24 8.55
N HIS A 52 -3.77 10.64 9.27
CA HIS A 52 -3.59 9.32 9.86
C HIS A 52 -3.46 8.22 8.78
N VAL A 53 -4.30 8.25 7.75
CA VAL A 53 -4.20 7.32 6.61
C VAL A 53 -2.85 7.48 5.90
N ILE A 54 -2.43 8.72 5.61
CA ILE A 54 -1.15 9.01 4.97
C ILE A 54 0.02 8.52 5.83
N ALA A 55 -0.01 8.76 7.13
CA ALA A 55 1.02 8.31 8.05
C ALA A 55 1.12 6.78 8.06
N ALA A 56 -0.02 6.08 8.16
CA ALA A 56 -0.05 4.62 8.13
C ALA A 56 0.57 4.06 6.84
N VAL A 57 0.22 4.62 5.68
CA VAL A 57 0.75 4.19 4.38
C VAL A 57 2.26 4.38 4.30
N LYS A 58 2.76 5.56 4.71
CA LYS A 58 4.20 5.86 4.71
C LYS A 58 4.95 4.96 5.68
N SER A 59 4.39 4.69 6.85
CA SER A 59 4.96 3.76 7.82
C SER A 59 5.04 2.34 7.26
N MET A 60 3.96 1.83 6.66
CA MET A 60 3.96 0.50 6.04
C MET A 60 4.99 0.41 4.89
N TYR A 61 5.08 1.44 4.05
CA TYR A 61 6.11 1.49 3.01
C TYR A 61 7.53 1.44 3.59
N PHE A 62 7.79 2.24 4.64
CA PHE A 62 9.08 2.24 5.32
C PHE A 62 9.40 0.87 5.93
N PHE A 63 8.46 0.25 6.66
CA PHE A 63 8.67 -1.07 7.25
C PHE A 63 8.85 -2.16 6.20
N ASN A 64 8.13 -2.10 5.08
CA ASN A 64 8.32 -3.05 3.97
C ASN A 64 9.73 -2.92 3.38
N LEU A 65 10.21 -1.70 3.14
CA LEU A 65 11.55 -1.47 2.61
C LEU A 65 12.64 -1.87 3.61
N ALA A 66 12.49 -1.46 4.88
CA ALA A 66 13.42 -1.79 5.95
C ALA A 66 13.46 -3.29 6.19
N GLY A 67 12.31 -3.96 6.29
CA GLY A 67 12.20 -5.40 6.47
C GLY A 67 12.87 -6.18 5.35
N ASN A 68 12.58 -5.86 4.09
CA ASN A 68 13.21 -6.51 2.94
C ASN A 68 14.73 -6.28 2.89
N THR A 69 15.18 -5.10 3.32
CA THR A 69 16.62 -4.78 3.37
C THR A 69 17.30 -5.53 4.51
N LEU A 70 16.72 -5.50 5.71
CA LEU A 70 17.25 -6.17 6.90
C LEU A 70 17.25 -7.69 6.77
N ASP A 71 16.19 -8.28 6.21
CA ASP A 71 16.14 -9.73 5.93
C ASP A 71 17.26 -10.14 4.97
N ARG A 72 17.50 -9.34 3.91
CA ARG A 72 18.63 -9.56 2.99
C ARG A 72 19.98 -9.51 3.71
N TRP A 73 20.20 -8.54 4.61
CA TRP A 73 21.43 -8.43 5.40
C TRP A 73 21.59 -9.57 6.41
N LEU A 74 20.52 -9.93 7.12
CA LEU A 74 20.51 -11.05 8.07
C LEU A 74 20.83 -12.38 7.37
N ARG A 75 20.28 -12.62 6.17
CA ARG A 75 20.58 -13.83 5.38
C ARG A 75 22.03 -13.88 4.91
N LEU A 76 22.59 -12.74 4.47
CA LEU A 76 24.02 -12.63 4.12
C LEU A 76 24.94 -12.92 5.32
N LEU A 77 24.59 -12.40 6.50
CA LEU A 77 25.36 -12.62 7.73
C LEU A 77 25.22 -14.04 8.29
N THR A 78 24.08 -14.70 8.07
CA THR A 78 23.81 -16.08 8.54
C THR A 78 24.11 -17.17 7.52
N GLY A 79 24.60 -16.80 6.32
CA GLY A 79 25.01 -17.74 5.27
C GLY A 79 23.86 -18.50 4.60
N ARG A 80 22.61 -18.05 4.77
CA ARG A 80 21.44 -18.67 4.11
C ARG A 80 21.28 -18.10 2.70
N PRO A 81 21.08 -18.95 1.67
CA PRO A 81 20.83 -18.47 0.32
C PRO A 81 19.54 -17.63 0.27
N PRO A 82 19.49 -16.55 -0.55
CA PRO A 82 18.27 -15.79 -0.73
C PRO A 82 17.18 -16.70 -1.28
N GLU A 83 15.97 -16.65 -0.72
CA GLU A 83 14.82 -17.29 -1.38
C GLU A 83 14.63 -16.62 -2.74
N PRO A 84 14.26 -17.39 -3.78
CA PRO A 84 13.91 -16.80 -5.05
C PRO A 84 12.84 -15.74 -4.81
N PRO A 85 12.94 -14.56 -5.44
CA PRO A 85 11.90 -13.57 -5.32
C PRO A 85 10.58 -14.27 -5.65
N ALA A 86 9.53 -14.01 -4.86
CA ALA A 86 8.17 -14.33 -5.23
C ALA A 86 7.76 -13.42 -6.40
N SER A 87 8.48 -13.51 -7.51
CA SER A 87 8.11 -12.89 -8.77
C SER A 87 6.86 -13.60 -9.24
N CYS A 88 5.80 -12.82 -9.34
CA CYS A 88 4.54 -13.16 -9.98
C CYS A 88 4.76 -14.12 -11.15
N ALA A 89 4.13 -15.29 -11.10
CA ALA A 89 3.84 -16.03 -12.32
C ALA A 89 3.00 -15.10 -13.20
N LEU A 90 3.61 -14.63 -14.30
CA LEU A 90 2.90 -14.10 -15.46
C LEU A 90 2.25 -15.26 -16.20
#